data_AF-A0A8J7LHC8-F1
#
_entry.id   AF-A0A8J7LHC8-F1
#
_cell.length_a   1.000
_cell.length_b   1.000
_cell.length_c   1.000
_cell.angle_alpha   90.00
_cell.angle_beta   90.00
_cell.angle_gamma   90.00
#
_symmetry.space_group_name_H-M   'P 1'
#
loop_
_entity.id
_entity.type
_entity.pdbx_description
1 polymer ?
#
loop_
_entity_poly.entity_id
_entity_poly.type
_entity_poly.pdbx_seq_one_letter_code
_entity_poly.pdbx_strand_id
1 'polypeptide(L)' 'MSEGLHLTFLPPYSPKLQPAERLWILVDEPIANQFFETIHHLEDVLFHRCQFLLQQLDLISGLTGFHWWLQTGA' A
#
# COMPACT_ATOMS: atom_id res chain seq x y z
N MET A 1 14.65 6.21 -20.15
CA MET A 1 14.19 5.50 -18.93
C MET A 1 15.46 5.06 -18.21
N SER A 2 15.59 5.27 -16.90
CA SER A 2 16.83 4.94 -16.18
C SER A 2 17.08 3.43 -16.25
N GLU A 3 18.29 3.02 -16.59
CA GLU A 3 18.71 1.62 -16.50
C GLU A 3 18.44 1.10 -15.08
N GLY A 4 17.65 0.03 -14.96
CA GLY A 4 17.33 -0.61 -13.67
C GLY A 4 15.88 -0.51 -13.18
N LEU A 5 14.99 0.20 -13.87
CA LEU A 5 13.55 0.16 -13.57
C LEU A 5 12.81 -0.74 -14.56
N HIS A 6 12.22 -1.83 -14.05
CA HIS A 6 11.32 -2.70 -14.83
C HIS A 6 9.88 -2.32 -14.54
N LEU A 7 9.11 -2.03 -15.60
CA LEU A 7 7.70 -1.73 -15.49
C LEU A 7 6.87 -3.01 -15.65
N THR A 8 5.99 -3.26 -14.69
CA THR A 8 4.95 -4.30 -14.79
C THR A 8 3.61 -3.61 -15.04
N PHE A 9 3.02 -3.88 -16.20
CA PHE A 9 1.70 -3.35 -16.54
C PHE A 9 0.61 -4.27 -16.00
N LEU A 10 -0.38 -3.68 -15.34
CA LEU A 10 -1.54 -4.41 -14.84
C LEU A 10 -2.73 -4.23 -15.79
N PRO A 11 -3.61 -5.25 -15.91
CA PRO A 11 -4.85 -5.10 -16.64
C PRO A 11 -5.69 -3.95 -16.07
N PRO A 12 -6.46 -3.25 -16.91
CA PRO A 12 -7.35 -2.18 -16.45
C PRO A 12 -8.36 -2.71 -15.42
N TYR A 13 -8.78 -1.85 -14.50
CA TYR A 13 -9.79 -2.16 -13.47
C TYR A 13 -9.48 -3.40 -12.61
N SER A 14 -8.20 -3.68 -12.35
CA SER A 14 -7.75 -4.83 -11.55
C SER A 14 -7.13 -4.42 -10.19
N PRO A 15 -7.92 -3.78 -9.31
CA PRO A 15 -7.43 -3.26 -8.01
C PRO A 15 -6.82 -4.35 -7.13
N LYS A 16 -7.38 -5.56 -7.20
CA LYS A 16 -6.93 -6.72 -6.42
C LYS A 16 -5.50 -7.16 -6.76
N LEU A 17 -5.00 -6.77 -7.93
CA LEU A 17 -3.63 -7.07 -8.34
C LEU A 17 -2.66 -5.99 -7.87
N GLN A 18 -3.11 -4.81 -7.46
CA GLN A 18 -2.24 -3.73 -7.01
C GLN A 18 -1.87 -3.88 -5.53
N PRO A 19 -0.58 -4.03 -5.17
CA PRO A 19 -0.16 -4.11 -3.77
C PRO A 19 -0.64 -2.92 -2.92
N ALA A 20 -0.62 -1.71 -3.49
CA ALA A 20 -1.02 -0.49 -2.79
C ALA A 20 -2.50 -0.52 -2.35
N GLU A 21 -3.40 -1.00 -3.22
CA GLU A 21 -4.84 -1.08 -2.90
C GLU A 21 -5.15 -2.11 -1.79
N ARG A 22 -4.31 -3.13 -1.64
CA ARG A 22 -4.43 -4.11 -0.55
C ARG A 22 -4.18 -3.49 0.82
N LEU A 23 -3.43 -2.39 0.88
CA LEU A 23 -3.07 -1.71 2.12
C LEU A 23 -4.12 -0.70 2.59
N TRP A 24 -5.01 -0.22 1.72
CA TRP A 24 -6.00 0.81 2.07
C TRP A 24 -6.85 0.45 3.28
N ILE A 25 -7.30 -0.81 3.39
CA ILE A 25 -8.08 -1.28 4.55
C ILE A 25 -7.34 -1.00 5.87
N LEU A 26 -6.01 -1.18 5.90
CA LEU A 26 -5.21 -0.98 7.10
C LEU A 26 -4.88 0.49 7.34
N VAL A 27 -4.68 1.26 6.28
CA VAL A 27 -4.28 2.68 6.36
C VAL A 27 -5.49 3.58 6.64
N ASP A 28 -6.67 3.23 6.13
CA ASP A 28 -7.90 3.99 6.28
C ASP A 28 -8.58 3.76 7.63
N GLU A 29 -8.35 2.62 8.29
CA GLU A 29 -8.94 2.29 9.60
C GLU A 29 -8.89 3.46 10.62
N PRO A 30 -7.74 4.10 10.90
CA PRO A 30 -7.67 5.19 11.89
C PRO A 30 -8.34 6.50 11.46
N ILE A 31 -8.64 6.67 10.16
CA ILE A 31 -9.20 7.91 9.62
C ILE A 31 -10.67 7.76 9.18
N ALA A 32 -11.15 6.52 9.10
CA ALA A 32 -12.50 6.22 8.65
C ALA A 32 -13.54 6.89 9.56
N ASN A 33 -14.43 7.68 8.94
CA ASN A 33 -15.50 8.43 9.59
C ASN A 33 -15.01 9.44 10.66
N GLN A 34 -13.76 9.90 10.56
CA GLN A 34 -13.21 10.93 11.43
C GLN A 34 -13.19 12.29 10.73
N PHE A 35 -13.36 13.36 11.51
CA PHE A 35 -13.16 14.73 11.05
C PHE A 35 -11.76 15.21 11.44
N PHE A 36 -11.07 15.83 10.49
CA PHE A 36 -9.77 16.46 10.71
C PHE A 36 -9.86 17.93 10.34
N GLU A 37 -9.48 18.80 11.27
CA GLU A 37 -9.51 20.25 11.06
C GLU A 37 -8.48 20.73 10.04
N THR A 38 -7.35 20.02 9.94
CA THR A 38 -6.25 20.34 9.02
C THR A 38 -5.72 19.09 8.32
N ILE A 39 -5.12 19.29 7.15
CA ILE A 39 -4.44 18.22 6.42
C ILE A 39 -3.27 17.64 7.23
N HIS A 40 -2.55 18.47 7.98
CA HIS A 40 -1.42 18.02 8.80
C HIS A 40 -1.84 17.06 9.90
N HIS A 41 -3.00 17.31 10.54
CA HIS A 41 -3.51 16.37 11.54
C HIS A 41 -3.86 15.01 10.93
N LEU A 42 -4.43 14.98 9.72
CA LEU A 42 -4.65 13.74 8.97
C LEU A 42 -3.33 13.03 8.64
N GLU A 43 -2.34 13.79 8.14
CA GLU A 43 -1.01 13.26 7.80
C GLU A 43 -0.30 12.64 9.00
N ASP A 44 -0.34 13.28 10.17
CA ASP A 44 0.28 12.78 11.40
C ASP A 44 -0.30 11.42 11.82
N VAL A 45 -1.63 11.28 11.76
CA VAL A 45 -2.33 10.01 12.06
C VAL A 45 -1.92 8.92 11.08
N LEU A 46 -1.90 9.23 9.78
CA LEU A 46 -1.48 8.29 8.75
C LEU A 46 -0.01 7.90 8.89
N PHE A 47 0.86 8.86 9.22
CA PHE A 47 2.29 8.62 9.42
C PHE A 47 2.53 7.65 10.58
N HIS A 48 1.91 7.90 11.73
CA HIS A 48 1.97 7.00 12.88
C HIS A 48 1.42 5.61 12.55
N ARG A 49 0.32 5.53 11.80
CA ARG A 49 -0.22 4.25 11.35
C ARG A 49 0.77 3.49 10.46
N CYS A 50 1.37 4.16 9.49
CA CYS A 50 2.39 3.57 8.63
C CYS A 50 3.60 3.08 9.43
N GLN A 51 4.08 3.86 10.41
CA GLN A 51 5.17 3.42 11.29
C GLN A 51 4.82 2.15 12.06
N PHE A 52 3.59 2.05 12.58
CA PHE A 52 3.10 0.85 13.26
C PHE A 52 3.04 -0.35 12.31
N LEU A 53 2.48 -0.17 11.12
CA LEU A 53 2.38 -1.22 10.09
C LEU A 53 3.75 -1.71 9.60
N LEU A 54 4.76 -0.83 9.54
CA LEU A 54 6.14 -1.20 9.20
C LEU A 54 6.76 -2.18 10.21
N GLN A 55 6.26 -2.24 11.45
CA GLN A 55 6.70 -3.23 12.44
C GLN A 55 5.99 -4.60 12.27
N GLN A 56 5.01 -4.70 11.36
CA GLN A 56 4.22 -5.90 11.11
C GLN A 56 4.53 -6.49 9.73
N LEU A 57 5.81 -6.77 9.46
CA LEU A 57 6.29 -7.20 8.15
C LEU A 57 5.57 -8.44 7.60
N ASP A 58 5.25 -9.41 8.46
CA ASP A 58 4.53 -10.63 8.03
C ASP A 58 3.11 -10.32 7.53
N LEU A 59 2.40 -9.39 8.18
CA LEU A 59 1.07 -8.94 7.75
C LEU A 59 1.16 -8.24 6.39
N ILE A 60 2.10 -7.31 6.25
CA ILE A 60 2.30 -6.57 5.01
C ILE A 60 2.70 -7.51 3.87
N SER A 61 3.63 -8.43 4.12
CA SER A 61 4.04 -9.45 3.16
C SER A 61 2.87 -10.37 2.78
N GLY A 62 2.06 -10.81 3.73
CA GLY A 62 0.87 -11.62 3.46
C GLY A 62 -0.16 -10.93 2.56
N LEU A 63 -0.26 -9.59 2.62
CA LEU A 63 -1.22 -8.80 1.84
C LEU A 63 -0.70 -8.41 0.45
N THR A 64 0.61 -8.25 0.31
CA THR A 64 1.26 -7.63 -0.88
C THR A 64 2.21 -8.58 -1.62
N GLY A 65 2.63 -9.67 -0.99
CA GLY A 65 3.61 -10.64 -1.47
C GLY A 65 3.04 -11.59 -2.52
N PHE A 66 2.74 -11.08 -3.70
CA PHE A 66 2.27 -11.89 -4.83
C PHE A 66 3.40 -12.76 -5.38
N HIS A 67 3.34 -14.07 -5.13
CA HIS A 67 4.36 -15.04 -5.58
C HIS A 67 4.61 -15.06 -7.10
N TRP A 68 3.61 -14.68 -7.90
CA TRP A 68 3.68 -14.62 -9.36
C TRP A 68 4.31 -13.31 -9.87
N TRP A 69 4.41 -12.25 -9.05
CA TRP A 69 4.86 -10.93 -9.51
C TRP A 69 6.31 -10.93 -10.00
N LEU A 70 7.19 -11.67 -9.31
CA LEU A 70 8.58 -11.85 -9.71
C LEU A 70 8.73 -12.73 -10.97
N GLN A 71 7.70 -13.49 -11.33
CA GLN A 71 7.70 -14.39 -12.49
C GLN A 71 7.23 -13.66 -13.75
N THR A 72 6.43 -12.59 -13.60
CA THR A 72 5.88 -11.79 -14.70
C THR A 72 6.80 -10.69 -15.23
N GLY A 73 8.00 -10.54 -14.65
CA GLY A 73 8.98 -9.51 -15.03
C GLY A 73 10.20 -10.01 -15.82
N ALA A 74 10.21 -11.27 -16.26
CA ALA A 74 11.26 -11.88 -17.09
C ALA A 74 10.85 -11.95 -18.56
#